data_AF-A0AAE0YW83-F1
#
_entry.id   AF-A0AAE0YW83-F1
#
_cell.length_a   1.000
_cell.length_b   1.000
_cell.length_c   1.000
_cell.angle_alpha   90.00
_cell.angle_beta   90.00
_cell.angle_gamma   90.00
#
_symmetry.space_group_name_H-M   'P 1'
#
loop_
_entity.id
_entity.type
_entity.pdbx_description
1 polymer ?
#
loop_
_entity_poly.entity_id
_entity_poly.type
_entity_poly.pdbx_seq_one_letter_code
_entity_poly.pdbx_strand_id
1 'polypeptide(L)'
;MEKIKIETQKDATLQSLIKTIREGWPCNKQNLAQELTPFFELRDALSVDDDIVLKGERILIPESLRKEIKQKLLAAHLGYDSMMRRV
;
A
#
# COMPACT_ATOMS: atom_id res chain seq x y z
N MET A 1 -14.37 0.83 0.67
CA MET A 1 -13.25 1.65 1.18
C MET A 1 -12.85 1.30 2.62
N GLU A 2 -13.79 0.93 3.50
CA GLU A 2 -13.51 0.64 4.93
C GLU A 2 -12.38 -0.38 5.17
N LYS A 3 -12.35 -1.50 4.42
CA LYS A 3 -11.29 -2.51 4.56
C LYS A 3 -9.89 -1.95 4.28
N ILE A 4 -9.75 -1.05 3.30
CA ILE A 4 -8.47 -0.41 2.95
C ILE A 4 -8.03 0.49 4.09
N LYS A 5 -8.95 1.26 4.69
CA LYS A 5 -8.67 2.14 5.82
C LYS A 5 -8.19 1.35 7.05
N ILE A 6 -8.87 0.26 7.38
CA ILE A 6 -8.49 -0.63 8.50
C ILE A 6 -7.11 -1.24 8.26
N GLU A 7 -6.85 -1.77 7.06
CA GLU A 7 -5.54 -2.36 6.72
C GLU A 7 -4.44 -1.29 6.69
N THR A 8 -4.76 -0.07 6.27
CA THR A 8 -3.84 1.09 6.26
C THR A 8 -3.51 1.55 7.68
N GLN A 9 -4.47 1.51 8.60
CA GLN A 9 -4.23 1.82 10.02
C GLN A 9 -3.39 0.75 10.73
N LYS A 10 -3.49 -0.51 10.29
CA LYS A 10 -2.66 -1.61 10.82
C LYS A 10 -1.24 -1.61 10.24
N ASP A 11 -1.04 -0.94 9.12
CA ASP A 11 0.25 -0.87 8.43
C ASP A 11 1.07 0.30 9.00
N ALA A 12 2.05 -0.03 9.84
CA ALA A 12 2.88 0.96 10.52
C ALA A 12 3.65 1.86 9.54
N THR A 13 4.03 1.31 8.38
CA THR A 13 4.72 2.05 7.31
C THR A 13 3.80 3.08 6.69
N LEU A 14 2.57 2.71 6.33
CA LEU A 14 1.60 3.67 5.79
C LEU A 14 1.19 4.71 6.82
N GLN A 15 1.02 4.35 8.10
CA GLN A 15 0.75 5.32 9.16
C GLN A 15 1.89 6.34 9.31
N SER A 16 3.14 5.87 9.28
CA SER A 16 4.32 6.75 9.30
C SER A 16 4.40 7.63 8.05
N LEU A 17 4.01 7.11 6.89
CA LEU A 17 3.92 7.86 5.64
C LEU A 17 2.83 8.93 5.69
N ILE A 18 1.63 8.60 6.19
CA ILE A 18 0.52 9.55 6.38
C ILE A 18 0.96 10.70 7.28
N LYS A 19 1.59 10.36 8.40
CA LYS A 19 2.10 11.35 9.35
C LYS A 19 3.16 12.25 8.69
N THR A 20 4.11 11.67 7.95
CA THR A 20 5.14 12.42 7.20
C THR A 20 4.52 13.33 6.14
N ILE A 21 3.49 12.90 5.42
CA ILE A 21 2.82 13.74 4.41
C ILE A 21 2.07 14.90 5.08
N ARG A 22 1.43 14.67 6.24
CA ARG A 22 0.69 15.70 6.99
C ARG A 22 1.60 16.71 7.69
N GLU A 23 2.69 16.25 8.32
CA GLU A 23 3.67 17.10 9.01
C GLU A 23 4.64 17.77 8.05
N GLY A 24 4.81 17.20 6.85
CA GLY A 24 5.76 17.63 5.85
C GLY A 24 6.97 16.72 5.78
N TRP A 25 7.54 16.62 4.57
CA TRP A 25 8.70 15.79 4.32
C TRP A 25 9.97 16.43 4.93
N PRO A 26 10.83 15.66 5.61
CA PRO A 26 12.09 16.20 6.13
C PRO A 26 13.02 16.61 4.99
N CYS A 27 13.85 17.63 5.22
CA CYS A 27 14.77 18.15 4.20
C CYS A 27 15.77 17.10 3.70
N ASN A 28 16.13 16.14 4.55
CA ASN A 28 17.10 15.11 4.24
C ASN A 28 16.47 13.72 4.35
N LYS A 29 16.61 12.92 3.28
CA LYS A 29 16.19 11.51 3.23
C LYS A 29 16.76 10.63 4.34
N GLN A 30 17.90 11.02 4.93
CA GLN A 30 18.55 10.29 6.02
C GLN A 30 17.76 10.37 7.34
N ASN A 31 16.88 11.37 7.48
CA ASN A 31 15.98 11.50 8.62
C ASN A 31 14.65 10.75 8.43
N LEU A 32 14.43 10.12 7.26
CA LEU A 32 13.30 9.23 7.08
C LEU A 32 13.65 7.82 7.54
N ALA A 33 12.62 7.11 8.02
CA ALA A 33 12.69 5.67 8.17
C ALA A 33 13.04 5.01 6.82
N GLN A 34 13.84 3.95 6.87
CA GLN A 34 14.33 3.28 5.66
C GLN A 34 13.17 2.80 4.76
N GLU A 35 12.08 2.34 5.37
CA GLU A 35 10.83 1.95 4.71
C GLU A 35 10.16 3.09 3.91
N LEU A 36 10.36 4.34 4.33
CA LEU A 36 9.77 5.52 3.70
C LEU A 36 10.66 6.13 2.60
N THR A 37 11.95 5.76 2.56
CA THR A 37 12.92 6.17 1.52
C THR A 37 12.39 6.06 0.09
N PRO A 38 11.79 4.93 -0.36
CA PRO A 38 11.30 4.81 -1.74
C PRO A 38 10.12 5.75 -2.04
N PHE A 39 9.44 6.28 -1.01
CA PHE A 39 8.34 7.22 -1.16
C PHE A 39 8.84 8.68 -1.25
N PHE A 40 10.05 8.98 -0.76
CA PHE A 40 10.62 10.33 -0.76
C PHE A 40 10.80 10.92 -2.17
N GLU A 41 11.16 10.08 -3.14
CA GLU A 41 11.28 10.49 -4.55
C GLU A 41 9.92 10.76 -5.19
N LEU A 42 8.87 10.16 -4.65
CA LEU A 42 7.49 10.29 -5.14
C LEU A 42 6.67 11.29 -4.32
N ARG A 43 7.26 11.98 -3.35
CA ARG A 43 6.59 12.84 -2.38
C ARG A 43 5.63 13.88 -2.99
N ASP A 44 6.01 14.44 -4.13
CA ASP A 44 5.21 15.44 -4.86
C ASP A 44 3.91 14.86 -5.41
N ALA A 45 3.93 13.56 -5.76
CA ALA A 45 2.76 12.84 -6.24
C ALA A 45 1.98 12.19 -5.09
N LEU A 46 2.45 12.26 -3.84
CA LEU A 46 1.80 11.62 -2.71
C LEU A 46 0.86 12.59 -2.01
N SER A 47 -0.33 12.12 -1.67
CA SER A 47 -1.33 12.88 -0.93
C SER A 47 -2.07 11.96 0.03
N VAL A 48 -2.71 12.52 1.04
CA VAL A 48 -3.53 11.76 1.98
C VAL A 48 -4.97 12.23 1.87
N ASP A 49 -5.89 11.29 1.64
CA ASP A 49 -7.33 11.52 1.63
C ASP A 49 -8.01 10.50 2.55
N ASP A 50 -8.83 10.96 3.49
CA ASP A 50 -9.55 10.11 4.46
C ASP A 50 -8.70 9.00 5.14
N ASP A 51 -7.45 9.33 5.49
CA ASP A 51 -6.48 8.38 6.09
C ASP A 51 -5.98 7.28 5.14
N ILE A 52 -6.11 7.52 3.83
CA ILE A 52 -5.61 6.67 2.76
C ILE A 52 -4.53 7.45 2.00
N VAL A 53 -3.39 6.80 1.75
CA VAL A 53 -2.33 7.38 0.92
C VAL A 53 -2.69 7.20 -0.55
N LEU A 54 -2.64 8.30 -1.29
CA LEU A 54 -2.82 8.39 -2.73
C LEU A 54 -1.49 8.72 -3.39
N LYS A 55 -1.26 8.15 -4.57
CA LYS A 55 -0.21 8.53 -5.51
C LYS A 55 -0.88 9.04 -6.79
N GLY A 56 -1.03 10.36 -6.93
CA GLY A 56 -1.91 10.96 -7.92
C GLY A 56 -3.34 10.46 -7.74
N GLU A 57 -3.92 9.85 -8.76
CA GLU A 57 -5.28 9.28 -8.72
C GLU A 57 -5.34 7.82 -8.21
N ARG A 58 -4.20 7.22 -7.84
CA ARG A 58 -4.12 5.80 -7.44
C ARG A 58 -3.98 5.63 -5.94
N ILE A 59 -4.75 4.72 -5.36
CA ILE A 59 -4.64 4.36 -3.94
C ILE A 59 -3.39 3.51 -3.71
N LEU A 60 -2.63 3.86 -2.67
CA LEU A 60 -1.49 3.08 -2.22
C LEU A 60 -1.98 1.92 -1.35
N ILE A 61 -1.92 0.72 -1.92
CA ILE A 61 -2.44 -0.49 -1.27
C ILE A 61 -1.46 -0.96 -0.16
N PRO A 62 -1.93 -1.17 1.10
CA PRO A 62 -1.13 -1.73 2.20
C PRO A 62 -0.54 -3.10 1.87
N GLU A 63 0.55 -3.48 2.54
CA GLU A 63 1.24 -4.73 2.23
C GLU A 63 0.35 -5.96 2.44
N SER A 64 -0.48 -5.95 3.49
CA SER A 64 -1.47 -6.99 3.76
C SER A 64 -2.44 -7.20 2.59
N LEU A 65 -2.97 -6.11 2.03
CA LEU A 65 -3.84 -6.18 0.86
C LEU A 65 -3.08 -6.55 -0.42
N ARG A 66 -1.81 -6.16 -0.57
CA ARG A 66 -0.99 -6.65 -1.70
C ARG A 66 -0.82 -8.15 -1.63
N LYS A 67 -0.60 -8.72 -0.44
CA LYS A 67 -0.55 -10.17 -0.24
C LYS A 67 -1.89 -10.81 -0.59
N GLU A 68 -3.01 -10.27 -0.11
CA GLU A 68 -4.34 -10.81 -0.44
C GLU A 68 -4.64 -10.76 -1.95
N ILE A 69 -4.35 -9.64 -2.62
CA ILE A 69 -4.57 -9.49 -4.07
C ILE A 69 -3.65 -10.42 -4.86
N LYS A 70 -2.38 -10.54 -4.47
CA LYS A 70 -1.42 -11.46 -5.09
C LYS A 70 -1.86 -12.91 -4.91
N GLN A 71 -2.35 -13.27 -3.72
CA GLN A 71 -2.93 -14.59 -3.44
C GLN A 71 -4.20 -14.84 -4.24
N LYS A 72 -5.08 -13.85 -4.42
CA LYS A 72 -6.27 -13.98 -5.28
C LYS A 72 -5.90 -14.11 -6.76
N LEU A 73 -4.88 -13.41 -7.25
CA LEU A 73 -4.37 -13.56 -8.61
C LEU A 73 -3.75 -14.94 -8.83
N LEU A 74 -2.96 -15.41 -7.87
CA LEU A 74 -2.43 -16.78 -7.86
C LEU A 74 -3.56 -17.82 -7.81
N ALA A 75 -4.57 -17.63 -6.97
CA ALA A 75 -5.73 -18.51 -6.84
C ALA A 75 -6.64 -18.48 -8.07
N ALA A 76 -6.78 -17.35 -8.76
CA ALA A 76 -7.50 -17.27 -10.03
C ALA A 76 -6.75 -18.03 -11.14
N HIS A 77 -5.42 -17.97 -11.14
CA HIS A 77 -4.60 -18.75 -12.08
C HIS A 77 -4.59 -20.25 -11.76
N LEU A 78 -4.50 -20.62 -10.47
CA LEU A 78 -4.50 -22.01 -9.99
C LEU A 78 -5.90 -22.63 -9.95
N GLY A 79 -6.95 -21.82 -9.77
CA GLY A 79 -8.35 -22.24 -9.74
C GLY A 79 -8.90 -22.61 -11.12
N TYR A 80 -8.35 -22.06 -12.20
CA TYR A 80 -8.69 -22.51 -13.55
C TYR A 80 -8.02 -23.86 -13.90
N ASP A 81 -6.82 -24.12 -13.40
CA ASP A 81 -6.10 -25.38 -13.66
C ASP A 81 -6.57 -26.55 -12.78
N SER A 82 -7.27 -26.26 -11.68
CA SER A 82 -7.74 -27.29 -10.73
C SER A 82 -9.14 -27.85 -11.03
N MET A 83 -9.79 -27.44 -12.13
CA MET A 83 -11.09 -27.98 -12.56
C MET A 83 -11.00 -28.81 -13.86
N MET A 84 -9.95 -29.62 -14.03
CA MET A 84 -9.98 -30.71 -15.02
C MET A 84 -9.27 -31.97 -14.52
N ARG A 85 -9.78 -32.54 -13.43
CA ARG A 85 -9.63 -33.99 -13.17
C ARG A 85 -10.73 -34.50 -12.24
N ARG A 86 -11.93 -34.59 -12.81
CA ARG A 86 -12.90 -35.62 -12.46
C ARG A 86 -13.25 -36.36 -13.74
N VAL A 87 -12.45 -37.38 -14.05
CA VAL A 87 -12.85 -38.55 -14.85
C VAL A 87 -12.31 -39.77 -14.14
#